data_AF-A0A1M6RU28-F1
#
_entry.id   AF-A0A1M6RU28-F1
#
_cell.length_a   1.000
_cell.length_b   1.000
_cell.length_c   1.000
_cell.angle_alpha   90.00
_cell.angle_beta   90.00
_cell.angle_gamma   90.00
#
_symmetry.space_group_name_H-M   'P 1'
#
loop_
_entity.id
_entity.type
_entity.pdbx_description
1 polymer ?
#
loop_
_entity_poly.entity_id
_entity_poly.type
_entity_poly.pdbx_seq_one_letter_code
_entity_poly.pdbx_strand_id
1 'polypeptide(L)'
;MSNLIYHEIFLSEREILSDLFISEKQITSAYSIGITESTCCKLRKTLNQCLNNVQICQYNILNAMKQRGWYKIKEAHLKDIENTKKKYLNILYDLY
;
A
#
# COMPACT_ATOMS: atom_id res chain seq x y z
N MET A 1 16.99 38.52 -26.45
CA MET A 1 17.40 37.10 -26.49
C MET A 1 16.90 36.43 -25.23
N SER A 2 15.83 35.65 -25.37
CA SER A 2 15.11 34.96 -24.31
C SER A 2 15.89 33.75 -23.81
N ASN A 3 16.46 33.83 -22.61
CA ASN A 3 16.88 32.65 -21.86
C ASN A 3 15.66 32.09 -21.12
N LEU A 4 14.87 31.29 -21.82
CA LEU A 4 13.95 30.34 -21.17
C LEU A 4 14.82 29.28 -20.50
N ILE A 5 15.10 29.50 -19.21
CA ILE A 5 15.61 28.45 -18.33
C ILE A 5 14.50 27.40 -18.27
N TYR A 6 14.67 26.30 -18.99
CA TYR A 6 13.89 25.10 -18.76
C TYR A 6 14.18 24.65 -17.32
N HIS A 7 13.30 25.00 -16.39
CA HIS A 7 13.32 24.40 -15.07
C HIS A 7 12.67 23.02 -15.24
N GLU A 8 13.47 22.01 -15.60
CA GLU A 8 13.03 20.63 -15.48
C GLU A 8 12.71 20.39 -14.01
N ILE A 9 11.42 20.32 -13.68
CA ILE A 9 10.96 19.93 -12.35
C ILE A 9 11.26 18.44 -12.20
N PHE A 10 12.47 18.13 -11.75
CA PHE A 10 12.86 16.77 -11.41
C PHE A 10 12.32 16.44 -10.02
N LEU A 11 11.39 15.48 -9.95
CA LEU A 11 10.98 14.90 -8.68
C LEU A 11 12.19 14.20 -8.05
N SER A 12 12.40 14.42 -6.75
CA SER A 12 13.37 13.64 -5.99
C SER A 12 12.95 12.18 -5.92
N GLU A 13 13.92 11.27 -5.75
CA GLU A 13 13.61 9.84 -5.52
C GLU A 13 12.62 9.63 -4.36
N ARG A 14 12.69 10.47 -3.32
CA ARG A 14 11.77 10.41 -2.19
C ARG A 14 10.35 10.78 -2.59
N GLU A 15 10.18 11.81 -3.41
CA GLU A 15 8.87 12.22 -3.92
C GLU A 15 8.31 11.16 -4.87
N ILE A 16 9.15 10.61 -5.76
CA ILE A 16 8.76 9.51 -6.65
C ILE A 16 8.28 8.29 -5.84
N LEU A 17 9.06 7.83 -4.86
CA LEU A 17 8.64 6.68 -4.03
C LEU A 17 7.41 6.98 -3.18
N SER A 18 7.24 8.22 -2.73
CA SER A 18 6.06 8.62 -1.96
C SER A 18 4.81 8.65 -2.84
N ASP A 19 4.92 9.16 -4.06
CA ASP A 19 3.84 9.18 -5.05
C ASP A 19 3.44 7.76 -5.47
N LEU A 20 4.43 6.90 -5.76
CA LEU A 20 4.20 5.48 -6.01
C LEU A 20 3.50 4.81 -4.82
N PHE A 21 3.94 5.07 -3.59
CA PHE A 21 3.31 4.49 -2.40
C PHE A 21 1.85 4.90 -2.22
N ILE A 22 1.51 6.17 -2.52
CA ILE A 22 0.13 6.67 -2.49
C ILE A 22 -0.68 6.02 -3.61
N SER A 23 -0.13 5.94 -4.82
CA SER A 23 -0.78 5.31 -5.97
C SER A 23 -1.13 3.85 -5.69
N GLU A 24 -0.19 3.07 -5.14
CA GLU A 24 -0.44 1.68 -4.76
C GLU A 24 -1.57 1.53 -3.73
N LYS A 25 -1.72 2.48 -2.79
CA LYS A 25 -2.85 2.48 -1.84
C LYS A 25 -4.18 2.72 -2.54
N GLN A 26 -4.24 3.66 -3.48
CA GLN A 26 -5.44 3.94 -4.24
C GLN A 26 -5.85 2.73 -5.09
N ILE A 27 -4.89 2.11 -5.78
CA ILE A 27 -5.10 0.92 -6.59
C ILE A 27 -5.56 -0.27 -5.73
N THR A 28 -4.96 -0.47 -4.56
CA THR A 28 -5.39 -1.49 -3.57
C THR A 28 -6.86 -1.33 -3.19
N SER A 29 -7.29 -0.08 -2.93
CA SER A 29 -8.69 0.22 -2.60
C SER A 29 -9.62 -0.09 -3.77
N ALA A 30 -9.26 0.32 -4.98
CA ALA A 30 -10.05 0.06 -6.19
C ALA A 30 -10.21 -1.45 -6.46
N TYR A 31 -9.14 -2.24 -6.32
CA TYR A 31 -9.24 -3.69 -6.44
C TYR A 31 -10.10 -4.32 -5.35
N SER A 32 -10.02 -3.83 -4.11
CA SER A 32 -10.85 -4.34 -3.01
C SER A 32 -12.33 -4.15 -3.32
N ILE A 33 -12.73 -2.96 -3.77
CA ILE A 33 -14.11 -2.66 -4.19
C ILE A 33 -14.52 -3.58 -5.35
N GLY A 34 -13.71 -3.64 -6.40
CA GLY A 34 -13.99 -4.48 -7.57
C GLY A 34 -14.13 -5.96 -7.23
N ILE A 35 -13.32 -6.49 -6.31
CA ILE A 35 -13.42 -7.88 -5.83
C ILE A 35 -14.73 -8.09 -5.10
N THR A 36 -15.12 -7.18 -4.20
CA THR A 36 -16.36 -7.32 -3.42
C THR A 36 -17.60 -7.25 -4.29
N GLU A 37 -17.59 -6.39 -5.31
CA GLU A 37 -18.74 -6.16 -6.20
C GLU A 37 -18.80 -7.13 -7.39
N SER A 38 -17.71 -7.87 -7.69
CA SER A 38 -17.67 -8.77 -8.84
C SER A 38 -18.49 -10.04 -8.63
N THR A 39 -19.56 -10.24 -9.39
CA THR A 39 -20.40 -11.46 -9.33
C THR A 39 -19.82 -12.64 -10.11
N CYS A 40 -18.88 -12.39 -11.03
CA CYS A 40 -18.23 -13.44 -11.83
C CYS A 40 -16.99 -14.00 -11.12
N CYS A 41 -17.01 -15.30 -10.80
CA CYS A 41 -15.90 -15.97 -10.11
C CYS A 41 -14.55 -15.85 -10.84
N LYS A 42 -14.56 -15.92 -12.18
CA LYS A 42 -13.34 -15.81 -12.98
C LYS A 42 -12.75 -14.41 -12.91
N LEU A 43 -13.59 -13.38 -13.05
CA LEU A 43 -13.17 -11.99 -12.91
C LEU A 43 -12.65 -11.71 -11.50
N ARG A 44 -13.39 -12.14 -10.47
CA ARG A 44 -12.99 -12.04 -9.06
C ARG A 44 -11.61 -12.68 -8.82
N LYS A 45 -11.34 -13.85 -9.39
CA LYS A 45 -10.03 -14.51 -9.28
C LYS A 45 -8.93 -13.66 -9.92
N THR A 46 -9.15 -13.12 -11.11
CA THR A 46 -8.18 -12.23 -11.78
C THR A 46 -7.91 -10.97 -10.96
N LEU A 47 -8.95 -10.31 -10.44
CA LEU A 47 -8.79 -9.12 -9.59
C LEU A 47 -8.00 -9.42 -8.32
N ASN A 48 -8.22 -10.58 -7.69
CA ASN A 48 -7.41 -11.02 -6.53
C ASN A 48 -5.94 -11.23 -6.89
N GLN A 49 -5.64 -11.79 -8.06
CA GLN A 49 -4.26 -11.94 -8.53
C GLN A 49 -3.59 -10.56 -8.75
N CYS A 50 -4.30 -9.62 -9.36
CA CYS A 50 -3.81 -8.25 -9.53
C CYS A 50 -3.58 -7.55 -8.18
N LEU A 51 -4.51 -7.68 -7.24
CA LEU A 51 -4.38 -7.14 -5.89
C LEU A 51 -3.12 -7.67 -5.19
N ASN A 52 -2.84 -8.97 -5.29
CA ASN A 52 -1.64 -9.56 -4.70
C ASN A 52 -0.36 -8.94 -5.29
N ASN A 53 -0.31 -8.73 -6.61
CA ASN A 53 0.84 -8.10 -7.25
C ASN A 53 1.05 -6.66 -6.76
N VAL A 54 -0.03 -5.87 -6.67
CA VAL A 54 -0.04 -4.51 -6.13
C VAL A 54 0.48 -4.48 -4.68
N GLN A 55 0.05 -5.41 -3.83
CA GLN A 55 0.51 -5.52 -2.45
C GLN A 55 2.00 -5.86 -2.36
N ILE A 56 2.52 -6.74 -3.23
CA ILE A 56 3.96 -7.04 -3.32
C ILE A 56 4.74 -5.79 -3.74
N CYS A 57 4.28 -5.05 -4.76
CA CYS A 57 4.91 -3.80 -5.18
C CYS A 57 4.94 -2.76 -4.05
N GLN A 58 3.81 -2.55 -3.37
CA GLN A 58 3.71 -1.64 -2.24
C GLN A 58 4.68 -2.02 -1.11
N TYR A 59 4.81 -3.31 -0.80
CA TYR A 59 5.76 -3.80 0.20
C TYR A 59 7.22 -3.50 -0.20
N ASN A 60 7.57 -3.71 -1.47
CA ASN A 60 8.90 -3.40 -1.99
C ASN A 60 9.22 -1.90 -1.91
N ILE A 61 8.26 -1.03 -2.27
CA ILE A 61 8.40 0.43 -2.13
C ILE A 61 8.62 0.80 -0.66
N LEU A 62 7.83 0.24 0.26
CA LEU A 62 7.96 0.53 1.68
C LEU A 62 9.33 0.09 2.23
N ASN A 63 9.81 -1.09 1.84
CA ASN A 63 11.15 -1.54 2.19
C ASN A 63 12.24 -0.63 1.64
N ALA A 64 12.11 -0.19 0.38
CA ALA A 64 13.03 0.73 -0.26
C ALA A 64 13.07 2.10 0.46
N MET A 65 11.91 2.62 0.89
CA MET A 65 11.82 3.84 1.69
C MET A 65 12.38 3.65 3.11
N LYS A 66 12.18 2.48 3.72
CA LYS A 66 12.72 2.13 5.04
C LYS A 66 14.25 2.11 5.03
N GLN A 67 14.85 1.42 4.06
CA GLN A 67 16.31 1.30 3.93
C GLN A 67 17.00 2.67 3.78
N ARG A 68 16.30 3.65 3.17
CA ARG A 68 16.77 5.03 2.99
C ARG A 68 16.42 5.96 4.15
N GLY A 69 15.76 5.46 5.19
CA GLY A 69 15.33 6.26 6.36
C GLY A 69 14.20 7.24 6.08
N TRP A 70 13.52 7.15 4.94
CA TRP A 70 12.44 8.07 4.53
C TRP A 70 11.09 7.73 5.14
N TYR A 71 10.94 6.49 5.59
CA TYR A 71 9.74 6.03 6.28
C TYR A 71 10.07 5.72 7.73
N LYS A 72 9.62 6.59 8.65
CA LYS A 72 9.70 6.31 10.09
C LYS A 72 8.68 5.23 10.42
N ILE A 73 9.16 4.01 10.58
CA ILE A 73 8.36 2.95 11.19
C ILE A 73 8.16 3.37 12.65
N LYS A 74 6.91 3.62 13.05
CA LYS A 74 6.56 3.38 14.44
C LYS A 74 6.82 1.89 14.64
N GLU A 75 7.87 1.54 15.39
CA GLU A 75 8.00 0.15 15.83
C GLU A 75 6.68 -0.20 16.49
N ALA A 76 5.97 -1.19 15.93
CA ALA A 76 4.80 -1.72 16.60
C ALA A 76 5.34 -2.35 17.89
N HIS A 77 5.14 -1.65 19.01
CA HIS A 77 5.58 -2.15 20.30
C HIS A 77 5.00 -3.56 20.45
N LEU A 78 5.75 -4.55 20.93
CA LEU A 78 5.27 -5.95 21.01
C LEU A 78 3.87 -6.04 21.66
N LYS A 79 3.62 -5.16 22.62
CA LYS A 79 2.32 -4.93 23.28
C LYS A 79 1.18 -4.54 22.33
N ASP A 80 1.44 -3.72 21.32
CA ASP A 80 0.46 -3.32 20.30
C ASP A 80 0.13 -4.48 19.35
N ILE A 81 1.11 -5.34 19.04
CA ILE A 81 0.92 -6.57 18.25
C ILE A 81 0.05 -7.56 19.04
N GLU A 82 0.38 -7.81 20.31
CA GLU A 82 -0.41 -8.69 21.18
C GLU A 82 -1.83 -8.16 21.39
N ASN A 83 -2.01 -6.86 21.62
CA ASN A 83 -3.33 -6.24 21.73
C ASN A 83 -4.13 -6.37 20.43
N THR A 84 -3.50 -6.16 19.28
CA THR A 84 -4.16 -6.30 17.98
C THR A 84 -4.57 -7.75 17.75
N LYS A 85 -3.69 -8.71 18.03
CA LYS A 85 -3.99 -10.15 17.94
C LYS A 85 -5.16 -10.52 18.86
N LYS A 86 -5.15 -10.06 20.11
CA LYS A 86 -6.24 -10.30 21.08
C LYS A 86 -7.56 -9.69 20.61
N LYS A 87 -7.55 -8.47 20.07
CA LYS A 87 -8.73 -7.81 19.51
C LYS A 87 -9.33 -8.62 18.36
N TYR A 88 -8.51 -9.09 17.43
CA TYR A 88 -8.98 -9.93 16.32
C TYR A 88 -9.53 -11.28 16.79
N LEU A 89 -8.89 -11.92 17.78
CA LEU A 89 -9.42 -13.15 18.38
C LEU A 89 -10.77 -12.93 19.06
N ASN A 90 -10.96 -11.83 19.78
CA ASN A 90 -12.24 -11.50 20.41
C ASN A 90 -13.34 -11.28 19.36
N ILE A 91 -13.06 -10.55 18.28
CA ILE A 91 -14.02 -10.39 17.16
C ILE A 91 -14.38 -11.75 16.55
N LEU A 92 -13.40 -12.66 16.43
CA LEU A 92 -13.64 -14.03 15.97
C LEU A 92 -14.58 -14.79 16.91
N TYR A 93 -14.40 -14.67 18.22
CA TYR A 93 -15.28 -15.29 19.21
C TYR A 93 -16.69 -14.69 19.22
N ASP A 94 -16.84 -13.39 19.03
CA ASP A 94 -18.14 -12.72 18.99
C ASP A 94 -18.98 -13.10 17.73
N LEU A 95 -18.34 -13.72 16.73
CA LEU A 95 -18.98 -14.19 15.49
C LEU A 95 -19.42 -15.67 15.52
N TYR A 96 -19.16 -16.39 16.62
CA TYR A 96 -19.57 -17.78 16.86
C TYR A 96 -20.48 -17.89 18.08
#